data_AF-A0A4R4N990-F1
#
_entry.id   AF-A0A4R4N990-F1
#
_cell.length_a   1.000
_cell.length_b   1.000
_cell.length_c   1.000
_cell.angle_alpha   90.00
_cell.angle_beta   90.00
_cell.angle_gamma   90.00
#
_symmetry.space_group_name_H-M   'P 1'
#
loop_
_entity.id
_entity.type
_entity.pdbx_description
1 polymer ?
#
loop_
_entity_poly.entity_id
_entity_poly.type
_entity_poly.pdbx_seq_one_letter_code
_entity_poly.pdbx_strand_id
1 'polypeptide(L)'
;MSGNGEVGPGILDAAVSRGAQETGASVVLVYVLPPDRDVLRLVVMSGVSPRIAAPWVRVPLTAPIPVADAVRERHLVWLGNREEMARQYPRPALVLPYDFALAAAPITSGSTLWGGLVLLWPGSH
;
A
#
# COMPACT_ATOMS: atom_id res chain seq x y z
N MET A 1 5.93 -32.07 -14.07
CA MET A 1 5.36 -31.28 -12.95
C MET A 1 6.53 -30.80 -12.10
N SER A 2 6.82 -29.50 -12.16
CA SER A 2 7.54 -28.68 -11.16
C SER A 2 7.68 -27.28 -11.78
N GLY A 3 6.61 -26.48 -11.68
CA GLY A 3 6.66 -25.05 -11.97
C GLY A 3 7.11 -24.35 -10.70
N ASN A 4 8.41 -24.07 -10.61
CA ASN A 4 9.00 -23.32 -9.51
C ASN A 4 8.47 -21.89 -9.58
N GLY A 5 7.52 -21.55 -8.71
CA GLY A 5 6.93 -20.21 -8.60
C GLY A 5 7.92 -19.26 -7.93
N GLU A 6 9.02 -18.94 -8.61
CA GLU A 6 9.76 -17.73 -8.28
C GLU A 6 8.91 -16.55 -8.73
N VAL A 7 8.10 -16.04 -7.80
CA VAL A 7 7.44 -14.75 -7.95
C VAL A 7 8.55 -13.71 -7.85
N GLY A 8 9.28 -13.52 -8.95
CA GLY A 8 10.37 -12.58 -9.03
C GLY A 8 9.85 -11.14 -8.86
N PRO A 9 10.65 -10.22 -8.30
CA PRO A 9 10.27 -8.81 -8.12
C PRO A 9 9.66 -8.18 -9.39
N GLY A 10 10.15 -8.56 -10.57
CA GLY A 10 9.62 -8.06 -11.85
C GLY A 10 8.17 -8.44 -12.18
N ILE A 11 7.64 -9.55 -11.66
CA ILE A 11 6.22 -9.92 -11.85
C ILE A 11 5.32 -9.05 -10.98
N LEU A 12 5.76 -8.76 -9.75
CA LEU A 12 5.07 -7.84 -8.84
C LEU A 12 5.11 -6.41 -9.41
N ASP A 13 6.24 -5.95 -9.95
CA ASP A 13 6.36 -4.65 -10.61
C ASP A 13 5.42 -4.51 -11.82
N ALA A 14 5.27 -5.56 -12.63
CA ALA A 14 4.37 -5.56 -13.78
C ALA A 14 2.88 -5.58 -13.36
N ALA A 15 2.52 -6.39 -12.38
CA ALA A 15 1.16 -6.45 -11.84
C ALA A 15 0.75 -5.12 -11.19
N VAL A 16 1.68 -4.50 -10.46
CA VAL A 16 1.53 -3.17 -9.86
C VAL A 16 1.37 -2.10 -10.93
N SER A 17 2.24 -2.09 -11.95
CA SER A 17 2.16 -1.12 -13.05
C SER A 17 0.86 -1.25 -13.85
N ARG A 18 0.36 -2.48 -14.03
CA ARG A 18 -0.92 -2.72 -14.69
C ARG A 18 -2.10 -2.27 -13.83
N GLY A 19 -2.10 -2.61 -12.54
CA GLY A 19 -3.12 -2.13 -11.61
C GLY A 19 -3.13 -0.61 -11.49
N ALA A 20 -1.97 0.04 -11.52
CA ALA A 20 -1.85 1.49 -11.56
C ALA A 20 -2.51 2.09 -12.82
N GLN A 21 -2.22 1.54 -14.00
CA GLN A 21 -2.81 2.02 -15.26
C GLN A 21 -4.31 1.75 -15.36
N GLU A 22 -4.77 0.59 -14.90
CA GLU A 22 -6.20 0.23 -14.92
C GLU A 22 -7.02 1.05 -13.91
N THR A 23 -6.40 1.52 -12.83
CA THR A 23 -7.07 2.33 -11.80
C THR A 23 -6.84 3.84 -11.94
N GLY A 24 -5.86 4.28 -12.74
CA GLY A 24 -5.41 5.68 -12.80
C GLY A 24 -4.56 6.14 -11.62
N ALA A 25 -4.10 5.22 -10.76
CA ALA A 25 -3.27 5.55 -9.61
C ALA A 25 -1.89 6.04 -10.08
N SER A 26 -1.44 7.19 -9.56
CA SER A 26 -0.11 7.71 -9.88
C SER A 26 0.98 7.12 -9.00
N VAL A 27 0.63 6.65 -7.80
CA VAL A 27 1.56 6.03 -6.87
C VAL A 27 1.00 4.69 -6.40
N VAL A 28 1.84 3.66 -6.38
CA VAL A 28 1.49 2.34 -5.86
C VAL A 28 2.57 1.83 -4.93
N LEU A 29 2.16 1.28 -3.79
CA LEU A 29 3.03 0.72 -2.76
C LEU A 29 2.53 -0.68 -2.39
N VAL A 30 3.41 -1.68 -2.40
CA VAL A 30 3.09 -3.05 -1.97
C VAL A 30 3.89 -3.40 -0.74
N TYR A 31 3.17 -3.85 0.27
CA TYR A 31 3.71 -4.30 1.53
C TYR A 31 3.52 -5.80 1.67
N VAL A 32 4.57 -6.49 2.13
CA VAL A 32 4.51 -7.89 2.53
C VAL A 32 4.54 -7.98 4.04
N LEU A 33 3.66 -8.81 4.59
CA LEU A 33 3.63 -9.21 5.99
C LEU A 33 4.39 -10.53 6.13
N PRO A 34 5.59 -10.54 6.73
CA PRO A 34 6.29 -11.78 6.99
C PRO A 34 5.52 -12.63 8.02
N PRO A 35 5.55 -13.97 7.91
CA PRO A 35 5.05 -14.82 8.98
C PRO A 35 5.78 -14.48 10.30
N ASP A 36 5.03 -14.45 11.40
CA ASP A 36 5.51 -14.14 12.76
C ASP A 36 5.99 -12.69 12.99
N ARG A 37 5.59 -11.74 12.13
CA ARG A 37 5.94 -10.32 12.29
C ARG A 37 4.69 -9.44 12.16
N ASP A 38 4.47 -8.58 13.14
CA ASP A 38 3.47 -7.50 13.07
C ASP A 38 4.00 -6.26 12.36
N VAL A 39 4.83 -6.45 11.32
CA VAL A 39 5.48 -5.35 10.60
C VAL A 39 5.39 -5.59 9.10
N LEU A 40 4.64 -4.71 8.44
CA LEU A 40 4.59 -4.59 6.99
C LEU A 40 5.90 -4.05 6.46
N ARG A 41 6.46 -4.72 5.45
CA ARG A 41 7.67 -4.26 4.74
C ARG A 41 7.33 -3.89 3.32
N LEU A 42 7.71 -2.68 2.92
CA LEU A 42 7.56 -2.21 1.55
C LEU A 42 8.50 -3.03 0.64
N VAL A 43 7.93 -3.72 -0.35
CA VAL A 43 8.67 -4.56 -1.31
C VAL A 43 8.61 -4.04 -2.74
N VAL A 44 7.54 -3.33 -3.11
CA VAL A 44 7.38 -2.71 -4.42
C VAL A 44 6.85 -1.30 -4.23
N MET A 45 7.37 -0.39 -5.05
CA MET A 45 6.97 1.01 -5.07
C MET A 45 7.09 1.55 -6.48
N SER A 46 6.04 2.22 -6.95
CA SER A 46 5.99 2.89 -8.24
C SER A 46 5.43 4.29 -8.09
N GLY A 47 5.92 5.24 -8.90
CA GLY A 47 5.42 6.62 -8.95
C GLY A 47 5.97 7.58 -7.88
N VAL A 48 6.85 7.11 -6.97
CA VAL A 48 7.42 7.95 -5.91
C VAL A 48 8.90 7.61 -5.66
N SER A 49 9.69 8.62 -5.27
CA SER A 49 11.13 8.44 -5.01
C SER A 49 11.37 7.65 -3.71
N PRO A 50 12.38 6.76 -3.64
CA PRO A 50 12.73 6.02 -2.43
C PRO A 50 13.01 6.89 -1.21
N ARG A 51 13.49 8.12 -1.40
CA ARG A 51 13.73 9.06 -0.28
C ARG A 51 12.43 9.53 0.37
N ILE A 52 11.40 9.75 -0.45
CA ILE A 52 10.08 10.13 0.04
C ILE A 52 9.46 8.95 0.76
N ALA A 53 9.69 7.73 0.26
CA ALA A 53 9.11 6.52 0.83
C ALA A 53 9.84 5.95 2.06
N ALA A 54 11.04 6.46 2.37
CA ALA A 54 11.88 6.03 3.48
C ALA A 54 11.12 5.84 4.83
N PRO A 55 10.26 6.76 5.29
CA PRO A 55 9.51 6.59 6.55
C PRO A 55 8.52 5.43 6.53
N TRP A 56 8.10 4.94 5.35
CA TRP A 56 7.14 3.84 5.22
C TRP A 56 7.79 2.52 4.79
N VAL A 57 9.11 2.41 4.76
CA VAL A 57 9.78 1.14 4.40
C VAL A 57 9.38 0.00 5.35
N ARG A 58 9.11 0.34 6.62
CA ARG A 58 8.64 -0.61 7.64
C ARG A 58 7.53 0.03 8.45
N VAL A 59 6.37 -0.60 8.48
CA VAL A 59 5.22 -0.11 9.24
C VAL A 59 4.72 -1.20 10.19
N PRO A 60 4.68 -0.95 11.51
CA PRO A 60 3.98 -1.82 12.45
C PRO A 60 2.48 -1.92 12.11
N LEU A 61 1.87 -3.09 12.27
CA LEU A 61 0.42 -3.27 12.15
C LEU A 61 -0.38 -2.50 13.21
N THR A 62 0.29 -2.11 14.31
CA THR A 62 -0.27 -1.25 15.35
C THR A 62 -0.24 0.23 14.99
N ALA A 63 0.43 0.61 13.89
CA ALA A 63 0.47 2.00 13.46
C ALA A 63 -0.91 2.41 12.94
N PRO A 64 -1.43 3.57 13.35
CA PRO A 64 -2.68 4.10 12.81
C PRO A 64 -2.42 4.64 11.42
N ILE A 65 -2.31 3.75 10.43
CA ILE A 65 -2.18 4.08 9.02
C ILE A 65 -3.11 3.20 8.18
N PRO A 66 -3.57 3.69 7.01
CA PRO A 66 -4.61 3.01 6.23
C PRO A 66 -4.28 1.56 5.86
N VAL A 67 -3.02 1.26 5.50
CA VAL A 67 -2.61 -0.10 5.12
C VAL A 67 -2.55 -1.05 6.31
N ALA A 68 -2.21 -0.55 7.50
CA ALA A 68 -2.19 -1.38 8.70
C ALA A 68 -3.62 -1.78 9.10
N ASP A 69 -4.57 -0.84 9.03
CA ASP A 69 -5.99 -1.12 9.28
C ASP A 69 -6.59 -2.02 8.20
N ALA A 70 -6.30 -1.75 6.92
CA ALA A 70 -6.73 -2.59 5.81
C ALA A 70 -6.33 -4.07 6.00
N VAL A 71 -5.11 -4.30 6.48
CA VAL A 71 -4.55 -5.62 6.75
C VAL A 71 -5.14 -6.23 8.02
N ARG A 72 -5.25 -5.45 9.10
CA ARG A 72 -5.78 -5.89 10.41
C ARG A 72 -7.25 -6.29 10.33
N GLU A 73 -8.06 -5.47 9.68
CA GLU A 73 -9.51 -5.64 9.56
C GLU A 73 -9.91 -6.40 8.28
N ARG A 74 -8.93 -6.72 7.42
CA ARG A 74 -9.12 -7.43 6.15
C ARG A 74 -10.19 -6.78 5.25
N HIS A 75 -10.18 -5.45 5.21
CA HIS A 75 -11.14 -4.65 4.47
C HIS A 75 -10.43 -3.58 3.62
N LEU A 76 -11.12 -3.10 2.58
CA LEU A 76 -10.65 -1.96 1.80
C LEU A 76 -10.88 -0.68 2.59
N VAL A 77 -9.81 0.09 2.83
CA VAL A 77 -9.88 1.45 3.35
C VAL A 77 -9.79 2.42 2.17
N TRP A 78 -10.83 3.20 1.93
CA TRP A 78 -10.86 4.24 0.91
C TRP A 78 -10.93 5.62 1.57
N LEU A 79 -10.06 6.52 1.14
CA LEU A 79 -10.01 7.92 1.57
C LEU A 79 -10.05 8.79 0.33
N GLY A 80 -11.14 9.53 0.14
CA GLY A 80 -11.38 10.30 -1.07
C GLY A 80 -10.64 11.63 -1.13
N ASN A 81 -10.11 12.11 -0.01
CA ASN A 81 -9.46 13.41 0.08
C ASN A 81 -8.49 13.51 1.28
N ARG A 82 -7.71 14.60 1.28
CA ARG A 82 -6.77 14.91 2.36
C ARG A 82 -7.45 15.18 3.69
N GLU A 83 -8.66 15.73 3.73
CA GLU A 83 -9.37 15.99 5.00
C GLU A 83 -9.73 14.71 5.73
N GLU A 84 -10.23 13.69 5.02
CA GLU A 84 -10.51 12.36 5.57
C GLU A 84 -9.23 11.71 6.08
N MET A 85 -8.14 11.83 5.33
CA MET A 85 -6.82 11.37 5.76
C MET A 85 -6.34 12.12 7.01
N ALA A 86 -6.52 13.43 7.09
CA ALA A 86 -6.11 14.23 8.25
C ALA A 86 -6.98 13.94 9.49
N ARG A 87 -8.27 13.64 9.30
CA ARG A 87 -9.21 13.31 10.38
C ARG A 87 -8.97 11.91 10.94
N GLN A 88 -8.77 10.92 10.08
CA GLN A 88 -8.62 9.52 10.49
C GLN A 88 -7.16 9.15 10.77
N TYR A 89 -6.22 9.77 10.06
CA TYR A 89 -4.80 9.41 10.05
C TYR A 89 -3.87 10.65 10.03
N PRO A 90 -3.79 11.41 11.15
CA PRO A 90 -3.08 12.68 11.20
C PRO A 90 -1.56 12.54 10.94
N ARG A 91 -0.95 11.41 11.31
CA ARG A 91 0.50 11.18 11.11
C ARG A 91 0.90 11.10 9.63
N PRO A 92 0.29 10.24 8.79
CA PRO A 92 0.64 10.19 7.38
C PRO A 92 0.15 11.43 6.59
N ALA A 93 -0.90 12.13 7.04
CA ALA A 93 -1.34 13.40 6.44
C ALA A 93 -0.30 14.54 6.52
N LEU A 94 0.64 14.47 7.47
CA LEU A 94 1.73 15.45 7.61
C LEU A 94 2.87 15.24 6.60
N VAL A 95 3.01 14.03 6.07
CA VAL A 95 4.13 13.66 5.20
C VAL A 95 3.76 13.84 3.72
N LEU A 96 2.46 13.83 3.39
CA LEU A 96 1.94 14.06 2.05
C LEU A 96 1.20 15.42 2.00
N PRO A 97 1.86 16.52 1.57
CA PRO A 97 1.29 17.86 1.64
C PRO A 97 0.30 18.20 0.51
N TYR A 98 0.04 17.30 -0.43
CA TYR A 98 -0.82 17.51 -1.60
C TYR A 98 -2.21 16.90 -1.39
N ASP A 99 -3.20 17.32 -2.17
CA ASP A 99 -4.48 16.62 -2.26
C ASP A 99 -4.30 15.30 -3.01
N PHE A 100 -4.78 14.22 -2.40
CA PHE A 100 -4.76 12.87 -2.98
C PHE A 100 -5.98 12.09 -2.52
N ALA A 101 -6.41 11.16 -3.36
CA ALA A 101 -7.23 10.03 -2.92
C ALA A 101 -6.30 8.84 -2.63
N LEU A 102 -6.65 8.03 -1.63
CA LEU A 102 -5.89 6.86 -1.22
C LEU A 102 -6.82 5.66 -1.06
N ALA A 103 -6.38 4.50 -1.53
CA ALA A 103 -7.02 3.23 -1.24
C ALA A 103 -5.96 2.29 -0.66
N ALA A 104 -6.29 1.65 0.45
CA ALA A 104 -5.49 0.59 1.02
C ALA A 104 -6.31 -0.71 1.05
N ALA A 105 -5.76 -1.79 0.55
CA ALA A 105 -6.42 -3.10 0.50
C ALA A 105 -5.50 -4.19 1.06
N PRO A 106 -6.04 -5.21 1.75
CA PRO A 106 -5.27 -6.39 2.11
C PRO A 106 -4.96 -7.25 0.88
N ILE A 107 -3.75 -7.78 0.80
CA ILE A 107 -3.38 -8.80 -0.19
C ILE A 107 -3.61 -10.15 0.47
N THR A 108 -4.62 -10.88 -0.01
CA THR A 108 -5.00 -12.19 0.51
C THR A 108 -4.93 -13.26 -0.58
N SER A 109 -4.61 -14.48 -0.19
CA SER A 109 -4.77 -15.67 -1.03
C SER A 109 -5.44 -16.75 -0.18
N GLY A 110 -6.71 -17.02 -0.45
CA GLY A 110 -7.54 -17.84 0.43
C GLY A 110 -7.67 -17.23 1.83
N SER A 111 -7.35 -18.00 2.87
CA SER A 111 -7.33 -17.54 4.27
C SER A 111 -6.02 -16.84 4.67
N THR A 112 -4.99 -16.89 3.81
CA THR A 112 -3.66 -16.36 4.10
C THR A 112 -3.59 -14.88 3.75
N LEU A 113 -3.17 -14.09 4.73
CA LEU A 113 -2.88 -12.67 4.60
C LEU A 113 -1.40 -12.48 4.25
N TRP A 114 -1.13 -11.98 3.05
CA TRP A 114 0.23 -11.79 2.53
C TRP A 114 0.78 -10.40 2.80
N GLY A 115 -0.09 -9.42 3.03
CA GLY A 115 0.31 -8.03 3.27
C GLY A 115 -0.75 -7.05 2.80
N GLY A 116 -0.34 -5.88 2.31
CA GLY A 116 -1.24 -4.80 1.93
C GLY A 116 -0.78 -4.04 0.68
N LEU A 117 -1.74 -3.56 -0.09
CA LEU A 117 -1.57 -2.71 -1.26
C LEU A 117 -2.04 -1.31 -0.91
N VAL A 118 -1.30 -0.29 -1.31
CA VAL A 118 -1.74 1.11 -1.27
C VAL A 118 -1.68 1.70 -2.66
N LEU A 119 -2.80 2.30 -3.08
CA LEU A 119 -2.94 3.06 -4.30
C LEU A 119 -3.20 4.51 -3.93
N LEU A 120 -2.57 5.41 -4.66
CA LEU A 120 -2.61 6.85 -4.43
C LEU A 120 -2.90 7.53 -5.77
N TRP A 121 -3.98 8.31 -5.80
CA TRP A 121 -4.37 9.13 -6.94
C TRP A 121 -4.09 10.59 -6.62
N PRO A 122 -3.54 11.36 -7.57
CA PRO A 122 -3.44 12.80 -7.41
C PRO A 122 -4.85 13.36 -7.33
N GLY A 123 -5.07 14.33 -6.44
CA GLY A 123 -6.32 15.07 -6.42
C GLY A 123 -6.57 15.69 -7.79
N SER A 124 -7.73 15.41 -8.37
CA SER A 124 -8.17 16.08 -9.60
C SER A 124 -8.25 17.59 -9.30
N HIS A 125 -7.39 18.36 -9.95
CA HIS A 125 -7.47 19.82 -9.98
C HIS A 125 -8.66 20.30 -10.80
#